data_AF-Q50FW1-F1
#
_entry.id   AF-Q50FW1-F1
#
_cell.length_a   1.000
_cell.length_b   1.000
_cell.length_c   1.000
_cell.angle_alpha   90.00
_cell.angle_beta   90.00
_cell.angle_gamma   90.00
#
_symmetry.space_group_name_H-M   'P 1'
#
loop_
_entity.id
_entity.type
_entity.pdbx_description
1 polymer ?
#
loop_
_entity_poly.entity_id
_entity_poly.type
_entity_poly.pdbx_seq_one_letter_code
_entity_poly.pdbx_strand_id
1 'polypeptide(L)'
;FREYLRKNYPHFKAIVAFSGEVNLEGEIYSESGLNGFAENVLKDEFKKDEYRFLIVAEKYQTGFDEPLLHTMYVDKALSGVSAVQTLSRLNRTCKNKENTFVLDFVNTHEDI
;
A
#
# COMPACT_ATOMS: atom_id res chain seq x y z
N PHE A 1 2.28 -12.71 5.94
CA PHE A 1 0.99 -12.05 5.67
C PHE A 1 0.09 -12.80 4.69
N ARG A 2 0.57 -13.21 3.50
CA ARG A 2 -0.26 -13.95 2.51
C ARG A 2 -0.91 -15.22 3.06
N GLU A 3 -0.16 -16.02 3.82
CA GLU A 3 -0.69 -17.21 4.48
C GLU A 3 -1.78 -16.88 5.49
N TYR A 4 -1.62 -15.77 6.23
CA TYR A 4 -2.62 -15.28 7.16
C TYR A 4 -3.93 -14.92 6.45
N LEU A 5 -3.86 -14.22 5.31
CA LEU A 5 -5.05 -13.93 4.49
C LEU A 5 -5.67 -15.23 3.96
N ARG A 6 -4.88 -16.15 3.41
CA ARG A 6 -5.41 -17.43 2.92
C ARG A 6 -6.15 -18.22 4.01
N LYS A 7 -5.67 -18.18 5.26
CA LYS A 7 -6.27 -18.90 6.38
C LYS A 7 -7.52 -18.24 6.94
N ASN A 8 -7.54 -16.91 7.07
CA ASN A 8 -8.60 -16.19 7.79
C ASN A 8 -9.56 -15.42 6.87
N TYR A 9 -9.11 -15.02 5.67
CA TYR A 9 -9.82 -14.20 4.70
C TYR A 9 -9.54 -14.69 3.27
N PRO A 10 -9.99 -15.91 2.90
CA PRO A 10 -9.54 -16.60 1.68
C PRO A 10 -9.89 -15.88 0.37
N HIS A 11 -10.87 -14.96 0.40
CA HIS A 11 -11.28 -14.14 -0.74
C HIS A 11 -10.40 -12.89 -0.93
N PHE A 12 -9.57 -12.55 0.05
CA PHE A 12 -8.74 -11.35 0.02
C PHE A 12 -7.27 -11.67 -0.25
N LYS A 13 -6.66 -10.81 -1.05
CA LYS A 13 -5.27 -10.85 -1.47
C LYS A 13 -4.63 -9.49 -1.24
N ALA A 14 -3.30 -9.52 -1.19
CA ALA A 14 -2.47 -8.34 -1.06
C ALA A 14 -1.57 -8.20 -2.29
N ILE A 15 -1.49 -6.98 -2.79
CA ILE A 15 -0.56 -6.55 -3.82
C ILE A 15 0.63 -5.87 -3.13
N VAL A 16 1.83 -6.09 -3.64
CA VAL A 16 3.04 -5.40 -3.19
C VAL A 16 3.48 -4.36 -4.23
N ALA A 17 4.06 -3.25 -3.79
CA ALA A 17 4.63 -2.24 -4.67
C ALA A 17 5.94 -1.72 -4.10
N PHE A 18 7.05 -1.99 -4.78
CA PHE A 18 8.37 -1.50 -4.41
C PHE A 18 9.27 -1.35 -5.64
N SER A 19 10.32 -0.52 -5.49
CA SER A 19 11.25 -0.24 -6.58
C SER A 19 12.40 -1.24 -6.58
N GLY A 20 12.78 -1.70 -7.78
CA GLY A 20 13.94 -2.56 -7.97
C GLY A 20 13.71 -4.02 -7.55
N GLU A 21 14.81 -4.69 -7.26
CA GLU A 21 14.85 -6.08 -6.81
C GLU A 21 15.39 -6.14 -5.38
N VAL A 22 14.82 -7.02 -4.57
CA VAL A 22 15.25 -7.25 -3.20
C VAL A 22 15.85 -8.64 -3.10
N ASN A 23 17.10 -8.75 -2.65
CA ASN A 23 17.73 -10.02 -2.35
C ASN A 23 17.49 -10.37 -0.88
N LEU A 24 16.77 -11.46 -0.63
CA LEU A 24 16.56 -12.02 0.70
C LEU A 24 17.09 -13.45 0.70
N GLU A 25 18.10 -13.70 1.52
CA GLU A 25 18.67 -15.04 1.72
C GLU A 25 19.11 -15.74 0.42
N GLY A 26 19.52 -14.98 -0.59
CA GLY A 26 19.95 -15.50 -1.88
C GLY A 26 18.84 -15.62 -2.92
N GLU A 27 17.59 -15.35 -2.56
CA GLU A 27 16.46 -15.27 -3.49
C GLU A 27 16.18 -13.81 -3.88
N ILE A 28 15.99 -13.59 -5.18
CA ILE A 28 15.70 -12.28 -5.73
C ILE A 28 14.19 -12.13 -5.89
N TYR A 29 13.65 -11.10 -5.25
CA TYR A 29 12.24 -10.75 -5.29
C TYR A 29 12.04 -9.47 -6.10
N SER A 30 11.12 -9.54 -7.05
CA SER A 30 10.64 -8.38 -7.81
C SER A 30 9.15 -8.16 -7.56
N GLU A 31 8.68 -6.93 -7.77
CA GLU A 31 7.26 -6.60 -7.65
C GLU A 31 6.40 -7.49 -8.55
N SER A 32 6.80 -7.65 -9.82
CA SER A 32 6.08 -8.46 -10.80
C SER A 32 6.12 -9.94 -10.47
N GLY A 33 7.26 -10.45 -9.99
CA GLY A 33 7.40 -11.83 -9.54
C GLY A 33 6.50 -12.14 -8.34
N LEU A 34 6.40 -11.21 -7.38
CA LEU A 34 5.55 -11.37 -6.21
C LEU A 34 4.06 -11.24 -6.55
N ASN A 35 3.68 -10.29 -7.39
CA ASN A 35 2.28 -10.05 -7.75
C ASN A 35 1.74 -11.02 -8.80
N GLY A 36 2.60 -11.57 -9.66
CA GLY A 36 2.21 -12.40 -10.80
C GLY A 36 1.71 -11.59 -12.02
N PHE A 37 1.88 -10.28 -12.00
CA PHE A 37 1.52 -9.37 -13.10
C PHE A 37 2.48 -8.18 -13.17
N ALA A 38 2.50 -7.48 -14.30
CA ALA A 38 3.38 -6.35 -14.52
C ALA A 38 2.97 -5.10 -13.71
N GLU A 39 3.95 -4.27 -13.37
CA GLU A 39 3.73 -3.03 -12.58
C GLU A 39 2.69 -2.09 -13.21
N ASN A 40 2.66 -2.00 -14.55
CA ASN A 40 1.77 -1.09 -15.26
C ASN A 40 0.28 -1.44 -15.09
N VAL A 41 -0.07 -2.69 -14.80
CA VAL A 41 -1.45 -3.12 -14.58
C VAL A 41 -1.85 -3.12 -13.10
N LEU A 42 -0.91 -2.84 -12.19
CA LEU A 42 -1.13 -2.91 -10.74
C LEU A 42 -2.33 -2.09 -10.29
N LYS A 43 -2.47 -0.87 -10.82
CA LYS A 43 -3.59 0.04 -10.50
C LYS A 43 -4.94 -0.57 -10.86
N ASP A 44 -5.02 -1.27 -11.99
CA ASP A 44 -6.28 -1.87 -12.44
C ASP A 44 -6.56 -3.19 -11.73
N GLU A 45 -5.51 -3.96 -11.42
CA GLU A 45 -5.62 -5.14 -10.56
C GLU A 45 -6.15 -4.75 -9.18
N PHE A 46 -5.61 -3.69 -8.55
CA PHE A 46 -6.02 -3.26 -7.22
C PHE A 46 -7.50 -2.88 -7.11
N LYS A 47 -8.14 -2.48 -8.22
CA LYS A 47 -9.59 -2.18 -8.24
C LYS A 47 -10.47 -3.44 -8.16
N LYS A 48 -9.91 -4.63 -8.37
CA LYS A 48 -10.68 -5.88 -8.28
C LYS A 48 -11.02 -6.21 -6.84
N ASP A 49 -12.16 -6.86 -6.64
CA ASP A 49 -12.71 -7.11 -5.30
C ASP A 49 -11.86 -8.01 -4.40
N GLU A 50 -11.01 -8.83 -4.99
CA GLU A 50 -10.11 -9.70 -4.22
C GLU A 50 -8.94 -8.93 -3.60
N TYR A 51 -8.54 -7.77 -4.14
CA TYR A 51 -7.38 -7.04 -3.62
C TYR A 51 -7.84 -5.96 -2.65
N ARG A 52 -7.55 -6.18 -1.37
CA ARG A 52 -7.94 -5.27 -0.27
C ARG A 52 -6.76 -4.65 0.46
N PHE A 53 -5.55 -5.08 0.12
CA PHE A 53 -4.32 -4.60 0.73
C PHE A 53 -3.31 -4.25 -0.34
N LEU A 54 -2.74 -3.05 -0.24
CA LEU A 54 -1.58 -2.61 -1.03
C LEU A 54 -0.44 -2.34 -0.06
N ILE A 55 0.61 -3.15 -0.13
CA ILE A 55 1.81 -3.03 0.69
C ILE A 55 2.84 -2.27 -0.13
N VAL A 56 3.30 -1.13 0.38
CA VAL A 56 4.16 -0.22 -0.37
C VAL A 56 5.47 0.00 0.36
N ALA A 57 6.60 -0.09 -0.34
CA ALA A 57 7.92 0.26 0.17
C ALA A 57 8.64 1.17 -0.84
N GLU A 58 8.97 2.39 -0.43
CA GLU A 58 9.67 3.41 -1.26
C GLU A 58 9.08 3.64 -2.67
N LYS A 59 7.81 3.28 -2.86
CA LYS A 59 7.05 3.52 -4.08
C LYS A 59 5.84 4.37 -3.77
N TYR A 60 5.23 4.92 -4.82
CA TYR A 60 3.95 5.61 -4.71
C TYR A 60 3.92 6.73 -3.65
N GLN A 61 5.07 7.31 -3.29
CA GLN A 61 5.17 8.57 -2.54
C GLN A 61 4.74 9.75 -3.43
N THR A 62 4.84 9.58 -4.76
CA THR A 62 4.34 10.48 -5.81
C THR A 62 3.54 9.66 -6.87
N GLY A 63 2.52 10.25 -7.50
CA GLY A 63 1.87 9.68 -8.71
C GLY A 63 0.89 8.49 -8.57
N PHE A 64 0.70 7.91 -7.37
CA PHE A 64 -0.37 6.94 -7.13
C PHE A 64 -1.63 7.64 -6.62
N ASP A 65 -2.65 7.69 -7.45
CA ASP A 65 -3.92 8.32 -7.13
C ASP A 65 -5.01 7.26 -7.24
N GLU A 66 -5.47 6.79 -6.09
CA GLU A 66 -6.45 5.71 -6.01
C GLU A 66 -7.54 6.07 -5.00
N PRO A 67 -8.75 6.47 -5.47
CA PRO A 67 -9.85 6.87 -4.61
C PRO A 67 -10.32 5.81 -3.61
N LEU A 68 -10.07 4.52 -3.89
CA LEU A 68 -10.45 3.40 -3.02
C LEU A 68 -9.64 3.31 -1.71
N LEU A 69 -8.51 4.03 -1.59
CA LEU A 69 -7.70 4.00 -0.38
C LEU A 69 -8.41 4.69 0.80
N HIS A 70 -8.87 3.92 1.77
CA HIS A 70 -9.53 4.44 2.98
C HIS A 70 -8.62 4.48 4.21
N THR A 71 -7.89 3.37 4.43
CA THR A 71 -7.09 3.15 5.63
C THR A 71 -5.62 3.06 5.28
N MET A 72 -4.77 3.75 6.03
CA MET A 72 -3.32 3.68 5.92
C MET A 72 -2.70 3.17 7.23
N TYR A 73 -1.78 2.23 7.10
CA TYR A 73 -0.91 1.78 8.18
C TYR A 73 0.49 2.32 7.89
N VAL A 74 1.05 3.08 8.82
CA VAL A 74 2.36 3.70 8.67
C VAL A 74 3.33 3.00 9.62
N ASP A 75 4.28 2.28 9.02
CA ASP A 75 5.42 1.67 9.70
C ASP A 75 6.72 2.25 9.14
N LYS A 76 6.78 3.57 9.06
CA LYS A 76 7.92 4.31 8.54
C LYS A 76 7.97 5.71 9.15
N ALA A 77 9.19 6.19 9.42
CA ALA A 77 9.39 7.58 9.81
C ALA A 77 8.95 8.52 8.68
N LEU A 78 7.95 9.34 8.97
CA LEU A 78 7.42 10.36 8.08
C LEU A 78 7.68 11.72 8.72
N SER A 79 8.22 12.67 7.94
CA SER A 79 8.43 14.02 8.45
C SER A 79 8.28 15.07 7.34
N GLY A 80 7.87 16.27 7.76
CA GLY A 80 7.72 17.44 6.90
C GLY A 80 6.85 17.17 5.67
N VAL A 81 7.34 17.59 4.49
CA VAL A 81 6.57 17.51 3.23
C VAL A 81 6.21 16.06 2.85
N SER A 82 7.08 15.09 3.16
CA SER A 82 6.84 13.67 2.83
C SER A 82 5.64 13.10 3.59
N ALA A 83 5.46 13.49 4.87
CA ALA A 83 4.31 13.10 5.67
C ALA A 83 3.00 13.63 5.05
N VAL A 84 2.94 14.94 4.77
CA VAL A 84 1.77 15.58 4.15
C VAL A 84 1.43 14.93 2.81
N GLN A 85 2.43 14.69 1.95
CA GLN A 85 2.24 14.05 0.64
C GLN A 85 1.74 12.61 0.75
N THR A 86 2.16 11.88 1.77
CA THR A 86 1.79 10.48 1.98
C THR A 86 0.36 10.40 2.52
N LEU A 87 0.06 11.13 3.59
CA LEU A 87 -1.26 11.14 4.22
C LEU A 87 -2.35 11.73 3.32
N SER A 88 -2.03 12.78 2.55
CA SER A 88 -2.98 13.42 1.62
C SER A 88 -3.52 12.47 0.54
N ARG A 89 -2.90 11.31 0.32
CA ARG A 89 -3.39 10.28 -0.63
C ARG A 89 -4.74 9.71 -0.20
N LEU A 90 -5.02 9.68 1.10
CA LEU A 90 -6.32 9.25 1.60
C LEU A 90 -7.42 10.28 1.32
N ASN A 91 -7.11 11.54 1.01
CA ASN A 91 -8.12 12.60 0.86
C ASN A 91 -8.88 12.56 -0.48
N ARG A 92 -8.78 11.48 -1.24
CA ARG A 92 -9.55 11.26 -2.46
C ARG A 92 -10.97 10.81 -2.15
N THR A 93 -11.95 11.58 -2.59
CA THR A 93 -13.37 11.28 -2.38
C THR A 93 -13.82 10.14 -3.31
N CYS A 94 -14.56 9.17 -2.78
CA CYS A 94 -15.25 8.17 -3.57
C CYS A 94 -16.60 7.81 -2.92
N LYS A 95 -17.48 7.17 -3.69
CA LYS A 95 -18.80 6.75 -3.19
C LYS A 95 -18.63 5.82 -1.99
N ASN A 96 -19.39 6.07 -0.92
CA ASN A 96 -19.34 5.33 0.35
C ASN A 96 -18.07 5.51 1.19
N LYS A 97 -17.21 6.49 0.86
CA LYS A 97 -16.07 6.88 1.69
C LYS A 97 -16.37 8.19 2.39
N GLU A 98 -16.85 8.08 3.62
CA GLU A 98 -17.26 9.23 4.44
C GLU A 98 -16.13 9.76 5.33
N ASN A 99 -15.12 8.94 5.59
CA ASN A 99 -13.94 9.30 6.37
C ASN A 99 -12.70 8.53 5.88
N THR A 100 -11.58 8.75 6.57
CA THR A 100 -10.29 8.08 6.36
C THR A 100 -9.72 7.70 7.72
N PHE A 101 -8.88 6.67 7.75
CA PHE A 101 -8.25 6.22 8.99
C PHE A 101 -6.74 6.03 8.78
N VAL A 102 -5.95 6.54 9.73
CA VAL A 102 -4.49 6.40 9.73
C VAL A 102 -4.10 5.77 11.06
N LEU A 103 -3.38 4.65 10.98
CA LEU A 103 -2.72 4.04 12.12
C LEU A 103 -1.21 4.15 11.93
N ASP A 104 -0.59 5.01 12.73
CA ASP A 104 0.85 5.24 12.72
C ASP A 104 1.52 4.52 13.89
N PHE A 105 2.54 3.71 13.60
CA PHE A 105 3.31 2.96 14.58
C PHE A 105 4.67 3.58 14.90
N VAL A 106 5.10 4.60 14.15
CA VAL A 106 6.46 5.13 14.22
C VAL A 106 6.49 6.59 14.68
N ASN A 107 5.57 7.41 14.18
CA ASN A 107 5.61 8.85 14.38
C ASN A 107 4.68 9.28 15.52
N THR A 108 5.07 10.35 16.21
CA THR A 108 4.21 11.03 17.18
C THR A 108 3.38 12.11 16.49
N HIS A 109 2.40 12.66 17.21
CA HIS A 109 1.60 13.79 16.71
C HIS A 109 2.43 15.06 16.46
N GLU A 110 3.61 15.18 17.07
CA GLU A 110 4.50 16.34 16.90
C GLU A 110 5.39 16.20 15.65
N ASP A 111 5.56 14.97 15.15
CA ASP A 111 6.40 14.66 13.99
C ASP A 111 5.67 14.90 12.64
N ILE A 112 4.34 14.98 12.67
CA ILE A 112 3.45 15.02 11.48
C ILE A 112 2.67 16.32 11.39
#